data_AF-A0AAP0KE37-F1
#
_entry.id   AF-A0AAP0KE37-F1
#
_cell.length_a   1.000
_cell.length_b   1.000
_cell.length_c   1.000
_cell.angle_alpha   90.00
_cell.angle_beta   90.00
_cell.angle_gamma   90.00
#
_symmetry.space_group_name_H-M   'P 1'
#
loop_
_entity.id
_entity.type
_entity.pdbx_description
1 polymer ?
#
loop_
_entity_poly.entity_id
_entity_poly.type
_entity_poly.pdbx_seq_one_letter_code
_entity_poly.pdbx_strand_id
1 'polypeptide(L)'
;MASNSTLPSTETRPFSVLFVCLGNICRSPAAEGVFRDIVNKRALESHFNIDSAGTIGYHEGNPADSRMRAAAKRRGIEITSISRPIRASDFRDFDLILAMDKQNRGVVCMFGWCVEDILGAFERWRFKEALPADAHKKVKLMCSYCKKHEETEVPDPYYGGPQGFEKTLDCNSDAGFGFTGGWLRVTARVYYL
;
A
#
# COMPACT_ATOMS: atom_id res chain seq x y z
N MET A 1 42.17 24.80 -21.34
CA MET A 1 41.41 24.61 -20.08
C MET A 1 40.07 24.02 -20.46
N ALA A 2 39.92 22.70 -20.38
CA ALA A 2 38.67 22.02 -20.71
C ALA A 2 37.73 22.14 -19.50
N SER A 3 36.58 22.79 -19.68
CA SER A 3 35.51 22.84 -18.71
C SER A 3 34.82 21.47 -18.64
N ASN A 4 35.03 20.74 -17.54
CA ASN A 4 34.22 19.57 -17.22
C ASN A 4 32.80 20.04 -16.90
N SER A 5 31.88 19.89 -17.86
CA SER A 5 30.45 19.97 -17.61
C SER A 5 29.99 18.67 -16.96
N THR A 6 29.88 18.67 -15.64
CA THR A 6 29.20 17.61 -14.89
C THR A 6 27.74 17.58 -15.33
N LEU A 7 27.31 16.48 -15.96
CA LEU A 7 25.91 16.24 -16.27
C LEU A 7 25.12 16.19 -14.95
N PRO A 8 23.92 16.81 -14.87
CA PRO A 8 23.09 16.71 -13.67
C PRO A 8 22.63 15.28 -13.48
N SER A 9 22.99 14.68 -12.35
CA SER A 9 22.43 13.41 -11.90
C SER A 9 20.93 13.59 -11.66
N THR A 10 20.08 13.05 -12.52
CA THR A 10 18.65 12.95 -12.28
C THR A 10 18.41 11.91 -11.18
N GLU A 11 18.55 12.30 -9.92
CA GLU A 11 18.06 11.48 -8.82
C GLU A 11 16.54 11.42 -8.93
N THR A 12 16.03 10.27 -9.34
CA THR A 12 14.60 10.01 -9.39
C THR A 12 14.11 9.79 -7.96
N ARG A 13 13.15 10.60 -7.51
CA ARG A 13 12.58 10.44 -6.16
C ARG A 13 12.02 9.02 -5.99
N PRO A 14 12.08 8.43 -4.77
CA PRO A 14 11.52 7.11 -4.52
C PRO A 14 10.03 7.03 -4.89
N PHE A 15 9.63 5.90 -5.46
CA PHE A 15 8.24 5.60 -5.79
C PHE A 15 7.46 5.32 -4.50
N SER A 16 6.43 6.12 -4.24
CA SER A 16 5.71 6.08 -2.96
C SER A 16 4.45 5.20 -3.06
N VAL A 17 4.36 4.17 -2.21
CA VAL A 17 3.23 3.24 -2.14
C VAL A 17 2.57 3.28 -0.76
N LEU A 18 1.24 3.47 -0.74
CA LEU A 18 0.42 3.46 0.48
C LEU A 18 -0.52 2.25 0.48
N PHE A 19 -0.48 1.45 1.53
CA PHE A 19 -1.42 0.35 1.76
C PHE A 19 -2.57 0.78 2.66
N VAL A 20 -3.82 0.51 2.26
CA VAL A 20 -4.99 1.03 2.99
C VAL A 20 -6.02 -0.07 3.27
N CYS A 21 -6.35 -0.23 4.56
CA CYS A 21 -7.48 -1.05 5.01
C CYS A 21 -8.43 -0.20 5.87
N LEU A 22 -9.42 -0.82 6.55
CA LEU A 22 -10.33 -0.08 7.43
C LEU A 22 -9.59 0.58 8.61
N GLY A 23 -9.10 -0.23 9.58
CA GLY A 23 -8.57 0.27 10.85
C GLY A 23 -7.04 0.41 10.98
N ASN A 24 -6.28 0.09 9.93
CA ASN A 24 -4.80 0.13 9.92
C ASN A 24 -4.09 -0.60 11.06
N ILE A 25 -4.62 -1.75 11.48
CA ILE A 25 -3.99 -2.60 12.49
C ILE A 25 -3.70 -4.03 12.00
N CYS A 26 -4.39 -4.52 10.98
CA CYS A 26 -4.23 -5.89 10.50
C CYS A 26 -3.68 -5.94 9.06
N ARG A 27 -4.54 -5.71 8.07
CA ARG A 27 -4.24 -6.00 6.66
C ARG A 27 -3.22 -5.03 6.04
N SER A 28 -3.41 -3.72 6.22
CA SER A 28 -2.47 -2.75 5.64
C SER A 28 -1.09 -2.73 6.32
N PRO A 29 -0.95 -2.86 7.66
CA PRO A 29 0.37 -3.09 8.27
C PRO A 29 1.05 -4.37 7.80
N ALA A 30 0.29 -5.45 7.59
CA ALA A 30 0.83 -6.69 7.05
C ALA A 30 1.34 -6.50 5.62
N ALA A 31 0.58 -5.81 4.77
CA ALA A 31 1.01 -5.49 3.41
C ALA A 31 2.27 -4.62 3.40
N GLU A 32 2.36 -3.62 4.27
CA GLU A 32 3.54 -2.77 4.44
C GLU A 32 4.78 -3.59 4.83
N GLY A 33 4.68 -4.42 5.88
CA GLY A 33 5.78 -5.26 6.35
C GLY A 33 6.23 -6.28 5.30
N VAL A 34 5.29 -6.97 4.66
CA VAL A 34 5.57 -7.92 3.57
C VAL A 34 6.23 -7.21 2.39
N PHE A 35 5.73 -6.04 2.00
CA PHE A 35 6.27 -5.30 0.87
C PHE A 35 7.70 -4.80 1.14
N ARG A 36 7.95 -4.28 2.35
CA ARG A 36 9.28 -3.87 2.79
C ARG A 36 10.26 -5.04 2.79
N ASP A 37 9.86 -6.21 3.29
CA ASP A 37 10.68 -7.42 3.25
C ASP A 37 11.03 -7.84 1.81
N ILE A 38 10.07 -7.79 0.88
CA ILE A 38 10.30 -8.09 -0.54
C ILE A 38 11.25 -7.09 -1.19
N VAL A 39 11.06 -5.79 -0.94
CA VAL A 39 11.91 -4.71 -1.45
C VAL A 39 13.34 -4.87 -0.94
N ASN A 40 13.51 -5.19 0.36
CA ASN A 40 14.82 -5.43 0.96
C ASN A 40 15.52 -6.64 0.34
N LYS A 41 14.81 -7.76 0.21
CA LYS A 41 15.34 -9.00 -0.42
C LYS A 41 15.74 -8.81 -1.89
N ARG A 42 15.23 -7.75 -2.54
CA ARG A 42 15.53 -7.40 -3.93
C ARG A 42 16.53 -6.25 -4.06
N ALA A 43 17.05 -5.71 -2.96
CA ALA A 43 17.92 -4.54 -2.93
C ALA A 43 17.31 -3.30 -3.63
N LEU A 44 16.01 -3.03 -3.37
CA LEU A 44 15.25 -1.93 -3.97
C LEU A 44 14.86 -0.83 -2.97
N GLU A 45 15.43 -0.82 -1.78
CA GLU A 45 15.02 0.04 -0.66
C GLU A 45 15.09 1.53 -1.01
N SER A 46 16.14 1.95 -1.73
CA SER A 46 16.32 3.32 -2.17
C SER A 46 15.30 3.79 -3.21
N HIS A 47 14.59 2.86 -3.84
CA HIS A 47 13.62 3.16 -4.90
C HIS A 47 12.19 3.29 -4.39
N PHE A 48 11.90 2.95 -3.12
CA PHE A 48 10.55 2.94 -2.59
C PHE A 48 10.43 3.73 -1.30
N ASN A 49 9.34 4.49 -1.21
CA ASN A 49 8.80 4.99 0.05
C ASN A 49 7.51 4.19 0.35
N ILE A 50 7.42 3.61 1.55
CA ILE A 50 6.44 2.57 1.88
C ILE A 50 5.74 2.93 3.18
N ASP A 51 4.41 3.03 3.15
CA ASP A 51 3.60 3.35 4.32
C ASP A 51 2.25 2.60 4.31
N SER A 52 1.55 2.63 5.44
CA SER A 52 0.17 2.15 5.55
C SER A 52 -0.75 3.12 6.29
N ALA A 53 -2.04 3.06 5.97
CA ALA A 53 -3.08 3.88 6.59
C ALA A 53 -4.42 3.14 6.71
N GLY A 54 -5.36 3.79 7.39
CA GLY A 54 -6.72 3.33 7.65
C GLY A 54 -7.73 4.28 7.02
N THR A 55 -8.87 3.78 6.55
CA THR A 55 -9.95 4.68 6.11
C THR A 55 -10.64 5.37 7.28
N ILE A 56 -10.50 4.82 8.50
CA ILE A 56 -10.98 5.42 9.76
C ILE A 56 -9.83 5.68 10.74
N GLY A 57 -10.06 6.58 11.70
CA GLY A 57 -9.11 6.93 12.76
C GLY A 57 -9.30 6.18 14.08
N TYR A 58 -10.18 5.17 14.15
CA TYR A 58 -10.57 4.52 15.41
C TYR A 58 -9.39 3.93 16.20
N HIS A 59 -8.34 3.50 15.51
CA HIS A 59 -7.14 2.93 16.13
C HIS A 59 -5.90 3.83 16.06
N GLU A 60 -6.03 5.12 15.68
CA GLU A 60 -4.87 6.01 15.51
C GLU A 60 -3.93 5.98 16.73
N GLY A 61 -2.63 5.86 16.47
CA GLY A 61 -1.58 5.76 17.48
C GLY A 61 -1.35 4.35 18.04
N ASN A 62 -2.25 3.38 17.78
CA ASN A 62 -2.05 2.01 18.24
C ASN A 62 -1.06 1.23 17.35
N PRO A 63 -0.29 0.29 17.91
CA PRO A 63 0.49 -0.63 17.10
C PRO A 63 -0.40 -1.59 16.30
N ALA A 64 0.18 -2.21 15.27
CA ALA A 64 -0.46 -3.32 14.56
C ALA A 64 -0.91 -4.45 15.51
N ASP A 65 -1.99 -5.14 15.14
CA ASP A 65 -2.62 -6.22 15.90
C ASP A 65 -1.58 -7.29 16.25
N SER A 66 -1.55 -7.68 17.53
CA SER A 66 -0.54 -8.59 18.06
C SER A 66 -0.57 -9.97 17.37
N ARG A 67 -1.73 -10.45 16.93
CA ARG A 67 -1.89 -11.72 16.22
C ARG A 67 -1.30 -11.63 14.83
N MET A 68 -1.51 -10.50 14.14
CA MET A 68 -0.90 -10.26 12.82
C MET A 68 0.62 -10.13 12.92
N ARG A 69 1.12 -9.38 13.91
CA ARG A 69 2.56 -9.28 14.19
C ARG A 69 3.17 -10.65 14.49
N ALA A 70 2.51 -11.47 15.30
CA ALA A 70 2.97 -12.82 15.60
C ALA A 70 3.00 -13.72 14.35
N ALA A 71 2.00 -13.62 13.47
CA ALA A 71 1.97 -14.36 12.22
C ALA A 71 3.08 -13.95 11.25
N ALA A 72 3.27 -12.64 11.05
CA ALA A 72 4.34 -12.12 10.21
C ALA A 72 5.73 -12.48 10.75
N LYS A 73 5.92 -12.40 12.07
CA LYS A 73 7.19 -12.75 12.72
C LYS A 73 7.59 -14.21 12.50
N ARG A 74 6.63 -15.14 12.45
CA ARG A 74 6.91 -16.56 12.10
C ARG A 74 7.50 -16.71 10.68
N ARG A 75 7.27 -15.73 9.80
CA ARG A 75 7.82 -15.67 8.44
C ARG A 75 9.10 -14.82 8.34
N GLY A 76 9.63 -14.35 9.47
CA GLY A 76 10.79 -13.45 9.52
C GLY A 76 10.47 -12.01 9.13
N ILE A 77 9.19 -11.62 9.11
CA ILE A 77 8.73 -10.28 8.71
C ILE A 77 8.38 -9.48 9.97
N GLU A 78 9.06 -8.35 10.16
CA GLU A 78 8.77 -7.43 11.28
C GLU A 78 7.71 -6.41 10.84
N ILE A 79 6.61 -6.31 11.60
CA ILE A 79 5.58 -5.28 11.41
C ILE A 79 5.70 -4.26 12.54
N THR A 80 6.17 -3.06 12.18
CA THR A 80 6.41 -1.94 13.10
C THR A 80 5.42 -0.78 12.92
N SER A 81 4.39 -0.96 12.08
CA SER A 81 3.43 0.10 11.75
C SER A 81 2.68 0.60 12.99
N ILE A 82 2.47 1.91 13.03
CA ILE A 82 1.59 2.61 13.96
C ILE A 82 0.39 3.10 13.19
N SER A 83 -0.81 2.75 13.68
CA SER A 83 -2.05 3.06 12.99
C SER A 83 -2.24 4.56 12.80
N ARG A 84 -2.63 4.97 11.60
CA ARG A 84 -3.03 6.33 11.27
C ARG A 84 -4.19 6.33 10.27
N PRO A 85 -5.09 7.33 10.30
CA PRO A 85 -6.05 7.52 9.23
C PRO A 85 -5.34 8.02 7.95
N ILE A 86 -5.97 7.76 6.81
CA ILE A 86 -5.63 8.40 5.55
C ILE A 86 -5.89 9.91 5.68
N ARG A 87 -5.08 10.71 5.00
CA ARG A 87 -5.11 12.17 5.01
C ARG A 87 -5.18 12.70 3.59
N ALA A 88 -5.64 13.94 3.41
CA ALA A 88 -5.72 14.57 2.10
C ALA A 88 -4.34 14.62 1.41
N SER A 89 -3.27 14.85 2.16
CA SER A 89 -1.89 14.84 1.68
C SER A 89 -1.49 13.50 1.04
N ASP A 90 -2.06 12.37 1.46
CA ASP A 90 -1.74 11.06 0.88
C ASP A 90 -2.10 11.00 -0.62
N PHE A 91 -3.15 11.73 -1.04
CA PHE A 91 -3.55 11.85 -2.45
C PHE A 91 -2.62 12.75 -3.27
N ARG A 92 -1.67 13.44 -2.65
CA ARG A 92 -0.62 14.19 -3.33
C ARG A 92 0.71 13.44 -3.26
N ASP A 93 1.03 12.88 -2.10
CA ASP A 93 2.38 12.46 -1.77
C ASP A 93 2.69 11.02 -2.26
N PHE A 94 1.67 10.16 -2.40
CA PHE A 94 1.85 8.78 -2.86
C PHE A 94 1.63 8.59 -4.37
N ASP A 95 2.45 7.79 -5.03
CA ASP A 95 2.27 7.46 -6.45
C ASP A 95 1.20 6.38 -6.67
N LEU A 96 0.98 5.53 -5.65
CA LEU A 96 0.04 4.42 -5.70
C LEU A 96 -0.61 4.20 -4.33
N ILE A 97 -1.93 4.02 -4.32
CA ILE A 97 -2.70 3.69 -3.12
C ILE A 97 -3.37 2.33 -3.34
N LEU A 98 -3.05 1.35 -2.49
CA LEU A 98 -3.51 -0.03 -2.60
C LEU A 98 -4.53 -0.35 -1.51
N ALA A 99 -5.80 -0.42 -1.92
CA ALA A 99 -6.91 -0.83 -1.07
C ALA A 99 -6.90 -2.34 -0.86
N MET A 100 -7.10 -2.79 0.38
CA MET A 100 -7.15 -4.22 0.71
C MET A 100 -8.41 -4.89 0.16
N ASP A 101 -9.54 -4.21 0.14
CA ASP A 101 -10.81 -4.71 -0.37
C ASP A 101 -11.60 -3.62 -1.13
N LYS A 102 -12.71 -4.01 -1.77
CA LYS A 102 -13.59 -3.12 -2.54
C LYS A 102 -14.31 -2.10 -1.68
N GLN A 103 -14.59 -2.42 -0.42
CA GLN A 103 -15.21 -1.49 0.52
C GLN A 103 -14.23 -0.36 0.85
N ASN A 104 -12.96 -0.68 1.15
CA ASN A 104 -11.91 0.30 1.39
C ASN A 104 -11.67 1.17 0.16
N ARG A 105 -11.78 0.60 -1.05
CA ARG A 105 -11.67 1.36 -2.29
C ARG A 105 -12.86 2.30 -2.55
N GLY A 106 -14.07 1.96 -2.11
CA GLY A 106 -15.30 2.71 -2.44
C GLY A 106 -16.08 2.16 -3.64
N VAL A 107 -15.91 0.87 -3.98
CA VAL A 107 -16.68 0.21 -5.05
C VAL A 107 -18.02 -0.32 -4.55
N VAL A 108 -18.15 -0.57 -3.25
CA VAL A 108 -19.37 -1.11 -2.63
C VAL A 108 -19.96 -0.04 -1.72
N CYS A 109 -21.04 0.63 -2.14
CA CYS A 109 -21.86 1.43 -1.23
C CYS A 109 -22.93 0.52 -0.60
N MET A 110 -22.86 0.30 0.71
CA MET A 110 -23.99 -0.25 1.44
C MET A 110 -24.97 0.89 1.75
N PHE A 111 -26.27 0.68 1.45
CA PHE A 111 -27.36 1.58 1.82
C PHE A 111 -27.26 3.05 1.32
N GLY A 112 -26.58 3.28 0.18
CA GLY A 112 -26.54 4.60 -0.45
C GLY A 112 -25.65 5.64 0.25
N TRP A 113 -24.94 5.26 1.32
CA TRP A 113 -23.98 6.09 2.04
C TRP A 113 -22.59 5.47 1.97
N CYS A 114 -21.74 5.99 1.07
CA CYS A 114 -20.31 5.72 1.08
C CYS A 114 -19.65 6.75 2.02
N VAL A 115 -19.64 6.47 3.32
CA VAL A 115 -18.86 7.26 4.28
C VAL A 115 -17.75 6.36 4.77
N GLU A 116 -16.53 6.88 4.71
CA GLU A 116 -15.30 6.24 5.24
C GLU A 116 -14.60 5.20 4.35
N ASP A 117 -14.65 5.38 3.01
CA ASP A 117 -13.72 4.74 2.05
C ASP A 117 -12.75 5.75 1.39
N ILE A 118 -11.76 5.26 0.64
CA ILE A 118 -10.70 6.08 0.02
C ILE A 118 -11.27 7.04 -1.04
N LEU A 119 -12.12 6.57 -1.94
CA LEU A 119 -12.65 7.43 -3.02
C LEU A 119 -13.65 8.43 -2.48
N GLY A 120 -14.48 8.05 -1.51
CA GLY A 120 -15.32 8.95 -0.75
C GLY A 120 -14.49 10.00 0.00
N ALA A 121 -13.35 9.64 0.59
CA ALA A 121 -12.44 10.60 1.22
C ALA A 121 -11.85 11.59 0.20
N PHE A 122 -11.42 11.11 -0.97
CA PHE A 122 -10.96 11.96 -2.06
C PHE A 122 -12.04 12.96 -2.50
N GLU A 123 -13.26 12.50 -2.74
CA GLU A 123 -14.38 13.35 -3.14
C GLU A 123 -14.69 14.43 -2.09
N ARG A 124 -14.57 14.12 -0.79
CA ARG A 124 -14.76 15.11 0.28
C ARG A 124 -13.65 16.18 0.32
N TRP A 125 -12.41 15.81 0.01
CA TRP A 125 -11.26 16.70 0.14
C TRP A 125 -10.93 17.47 -1.15
N ARG A 126 -11.26 16.93 -2.33
CA ARG A 126 -10.93 17.60 -3.61
C ARG A 126 -11.58 18.97 -3.79
N PHE A 127 -12.64 19.27 -3.02
CA PHE A 127 -13.29 20.58 -3.01
C PHE A 127 -12.78 21.51 -1.90
N LYS A 128 -11.97 21.00 -0.97
CA LYS A 128 -11.47 21.72 0.20
C LYS A 128 -9.96 21.99 0.12
N GLU A 129 -9.23 21.14 -0.59
CA GLU A 129 -7.78 21.18 -0.69
C GLU A 129 -7.32 21.04 -2.15
N ALA A 130 -6.13 21.57 -2.46
CA ALA A 130 -5.51 21.43 -3.77
C ALA A 130 -4.97 20.00 -3.95
N LEU A 131 -5.84 19.10 -4.43
CA LEU A 131 -5.50 17.72 -4.78
C LEU A 131 -5.35 17.55 -6.30
N PRO A 132 -4.47 16.66 -6.78
CA PRO A 132 -4.41 16.31 -8.20
C PRO A 132 -5.77 15.78 -8.68
N ALA A 133 -6.28 16.33 -9.78
CA ALA A 133 -7.62 15.99 -10.29
C ALA A 133 -7.77 14.49 -10.63
N ASP A 134 -6.67 13.84 -11.01
CA ASP A 134 -6.60 12.44 -11.37
C ASP A 134 -6.06 11.53 -10.24
N ALA A 135 -5.93 12.03 -9.01
CA ALA A 135 -5.42 11.25 -7.88
C ALA A 135 -6.25 9.98 -7.61
N HIS A 136 -7.56 9.97 -7.90
CA HIS A 136 -8.40 8.78 -7.82
C HIS A 136 -7.92 7.62 -8.72
N LYS A 137 -7.24 7.90 -9.84
CA LYS A 137 -6.78 6.87 -10.80
C LYS A 137 -5.69 5.98 -10.21
N LYS A 138 -4.94 6.49 -9.24
CA LYS A 138 -3.87 5.76 -8.55
C LYS A 138 -4.36 4.89 -7.40
N VAL A 139 -5.67 4.88 -7.13
CA VAL A 139 -6.29 3.98 -6.14
C VAL A 139 -6.66 2.65 -6.81
N LYS A 140 -5.93 1.58 -6.47
CA LYS A 140 -6.10 0.22 -7.00
C LYS A 140 -6.38 -0.79 -5.88
N LEU A 141 -6.84 -1.97 -6.24
CA LEU A 141 -6.94 -3.10 -5.30
C LEU A 141 -5.59 -3.78 -5.16
N MET A 142 -5.19 -4.14 -3.94
CA MET A 142 -3.95 -4.89 -3.68
C MET A 142 -3.90 -6.18 -4.51
N CYS A 143 -4.99 -6.93 -4.53
CA CYS A 143 -5.07 -8.20 -5.26
C CYS A 143 -5.04 -8.06 -6.79
N SER A 144 -5.15 -6.85 -7.35
CA SER A 144 -4.94 -6.66 -8.80
C SER A 144 -3.51 -6.97 -9.24
N TYR A 145 -2.58 -7.09 -8.28
CA TYR A 145 -1.19 -7.48 -8.51
C TYR A 145 -0.90 -8.97 -8.23
N CYS A 146 -1.87 -9.74 -7.70
CA CYS A 146 -1.71 -11.17 -7.51
C CYS A 146 -1.42 -11.88 -8.84
N LYS A 147 -0.63 -12.95 -8.79
CA LYS A 147 -0.22 -13.75 -9.95
C LYS A 147 -0.48 -15.24 -9.76
N LYS A 148 -0.47 -15.72 -8.52
CA LYS A 148 -0.68 -17.11 -8.14
C LYS A 148 -2.04 -17.33 -7.50
N HIS A 149 -2.54 -16.32 -6.80
CA HIS A 149 -3.82 -16.35 -6.08
C HIS A 149 -4.93 -15.73 -6.93
N GLU A 150 -6.12 -16.35 -6.89
CA GLU A 150 -7.32 -15.88 -7.61
C GLU A 150 -8.18 -14.93 -6.78
N GLU A 151 -7.83 -14.72 -5.51
CA GLU A 151 -8.47 -13.76 -4.63
C GLU A 151 -8.54 -12.37 -5.26
N THR A 152 -9.72 -11.76 -5.23
CA THR A 152 -9.92 -10.39 -5.75
C THR A 152 -9.76 -9.32 -4.66
N GLU A 153 -9.72 -9.73 -3.40
CA GLU A 153 -9.66 -8.88 -2.20
C GLU A 153 -8.83 -9.59 -1.12
N VAL A 154 -8.09 -8.81 -0.32
CA VAL A 154 -7.31 -9.34 0.81
C VAL A 154 -8.28 -9.68 1.93
N PRO A 155 -8.40 -10.97 2.32
CA PRO A 155 -9.41 -11.40 3.26
C PRO A 155 -9.20 -10.75 4.63
N ASP A 156 -10.30 -10.39 5.31
CA ASP A 156 -10.20 -9.91 6.69
C ASP A 156 -9.85 -11.06 7.64
N PRO A 157 -8.73 -11.01 8.36
CA PRO A 157 -8.29 -12.11 9.21
C PRO A 157 -9.13 -12.27 10.49
N TYR A 158 -9.96 -11.29 10.87
CA TYR A 158 -10.57 -11.23 12.21
C TYR A 158 -11.52 -12.40 12.51
N TYR A 159 -12.17 -12.95 11.49
CA TYR A 159 -13.15 -14.03 11.61
C TYR A 159 -12.59 -15.42 11.29
N GLY A 160 -11.33 -15.53 10.85
CA GLY A 160 -10.74 -16.76 10.32
C GLY A 160 -9.84 -17.55 11.28
N GLY A 161 -9.76 -17.16 12.56
CA GLY A 161 -8.79 -17.73 13.50
C GLY A 161 -7.33 -17.56 13.01
N PRO A 162 -6.37 -18.38 13.50
CA PRO A 162 -4.97 -18.28 13.10
C PRO A 162 -4.73 -18.39 11.58
N GLN A 163 -5.52 -19.20 10.87
CA GLN A 163 -5.38 -19.41 9.43
C GLN A 163 -5.76 -18.16 8.61
N GLY A 164 -6.67 -17.33 9.11
CA GLY A 164 -7.03 -16.06 8.45
C GLY A 164 -5.84 -15.10 8.31
N PHE A 165 -4.96 -15.07 9.32
CA PHE A 165 -3.74 -14.25 9.29
C PHE A 165 -2.73 -14.77 8.26
N GLU A 166 -2.55 -16.08 8.17
CA GLU A 166 -1.66 -16.68 7.17
C GLU A 166 -2.17 -16.41 5.75
N LYS A 167 -3.47 -16.57 5.51
CA LYS A 167 -4.08 -16.28 4.21
C LYS A 167 -3.91 -14.81 3.79
N THR A 168 -4.01 -13.89 4.75
CA THR A 168 -3.74 -12.46 4.51
C THR A 168 -2.30 -12.24 4.07
N LEU A 169 -1.33 -12.86 4.76
CA LEU A 169 0.08 -12.75 4.43
C LEU A 169 0.42 -13.39 3.08
N ASP A 170 -0.22 -14.50 2.72
CA ASP A 170 -0.02 -15.16 1.42
C ASP A 170 -0.48 -14.28 0.26
N CYS A 171 -1.68 -13.70 0.39
CA CYS A 171 -2.24 -12.79 -0.60
C CYS A 171 -1.36 -11.53 -0.76
N ASN A 172 -0.94 -10.92 0.36
CA ASN A 172 -0.03 -9.78 0.35
C ASN A 172 1.33 -10.11 -0.27
N SER A 173 1.87 -11.31 -0.02
CA SER A 173 3.15 -11.74 -0.57
C SER A 173 3.08 -11.91 -2.08
N ASP A 174 2.03 -12.57 -2.58
CA ASP A 174 1.84 -12.76 -4.03
C ASP A 174 1.67 -11.42 -4.76
N ALA A 175 0.79 -10.55 -4.25
CA ALA A 175 0.62 -9.21 -4.80
C ALA A 175 1.92 -8.38 -4.74
N GLY A 176 2.66 -8.42 -3.63
CA GLY A 176 3.94 -7.72 -3.48
C GLY A 176 5.00 -8.20 -4.48
N PHE A 177 5.10 -9.51 -4.70
CA PHE A 177 6.01 -10.07 -5.71
C PHE A 177 5.58 -9.73 -7.14
N GLY A 178 4.27 -9.78 -7.42
CA GLY A 178 3.70 -9.39 -8.70
C GLY A 178 3.95 -7.92 -9.02
N PHE A 179 3.74 -7.03 -8.05
CA PHE A 179 4.00 -5.60 -8.17
C PHE A 179 5.47 -5.32 -8.45
N THR A 180 6.39 -5.76 -7.57
CA THR A 180 7.82 -5.48 -7.71
C THR A 180 8.41 -6.12 -8.98
N GLY A 181 7.91 -7.29 -9.39
CA GLY A 181 8.30 -7.92 -10.65
C GLY A 181 7.84 -7.15 -11.88
N GLY A 182 6.62 -6.59 -11.86
CA GLY A 182 6.12 -5.69 -12.90
C GLY A 182 6.90 -4.38 -12.95
N TRP A 183 7.15 -3.77 -11.78
CA TRP A 183 7.90 -2.52 -11.66
C TRP A 183 9.30 -2.63 -12.27
N LEU A 184 10.06 -3.67 -11.91
CA LEU A 184 11.39 -3.94 -12.48
C LEU A 184 11.38 -4.06 -14.01
N ARG A 185 10.36 -4.67 -14.61
CA ARG A 185 10.26 -4.81 -16.07
C ARG A 185 10.03 -3.46 -16.76
N VAL A 186 9.30 -2.56 -16.10
CA VAL A 186 9.02 -1.22 -16.63
C VAL A 186 10.23 -0.31 -16.44
N THR A 187 10.87 -0.34 -15.27
CA THR A 187 12.00 0.54 -14.95
C THR A 187 13.33 0.09 -15.54
N ALA A 188 13.60 -1.22 -15.69
CA ALA A 188 14.80 -1.69 -16.37
C ALA A 188 14.89 -1.24 -17.84
N ARG A 189 13.74 -0.93 -18.48
CA ARG A 189 13.73 -0.30 -19.81
C ARG A 189 14.20 1.16 -19.82
N VAL A 190 14.19 1.83 -18.67
CA VAL A 190 14.58 3.24 -18.52
C VAL A 190 16.07 3.36 -18.15
N TYR A 191 16.68 2.33 -17.54
CA TYR A 191 18.07 2.35 -17.08
C TYR A 191 19.08 1.62 -17.99
N TYR A 192 18.63 0.87 -19.01
CA TYR A 192 19.49 0.14 -19.96
C TYR A 192 19.39 0.63 -21.43
N LEU A 193 18.96 1.88 -21.63
CA LEU A 193 19.08 2.61 -22.90
C LEU A 193 19.95 3.85 -22.67
#